data_AF-A0A0E3LXL7-F1
#
_entry.id   AF-A0A0E3LXL7-F1
#
_cell.length_a   1.000
_cell.length_b   1.000
_cell.length_c   1.000
_cell.angle_alpha   90.00
_cell.angle_beta   90.00
_cell.angle_gamma   90.00
#
_symmetry.space_group_name_H-M   'P 1'
#
loop_
_entity.id
_entity.type
_entity.pdbx_description
1 polymer ?
#
loop_
_entity_poly.entity_id
_entity_poly.type
_entity_poly.pdbx_seq_one_letter_code
_entity_poly.pdbx_strand_id
1 'polypeptide(L)'
;REQLGKEVYLPFIYSLFFFILIANLCGAVPYSFTITTSAIVAIGLSFTIWTAVTILGLSTHKLHFFSYFIPSGTPLALVPLLVLIEVISYVARAASLGLRLFANMCAGHTLMKILATFLHQMFSSSILVAVLTLIPFTIFLAIMGL
;
A
#
# COMPACT_ATOMS: atom_id res chain seq x y z
N ARG A 1 -2.83 -21.58 3.16
CA ARG A 1 -2.19 -22.92 3.03
C ARG A 1 -1.77 -23.19 1.58
N GLU A 2 -2.58 -22.82 0.59
CA GLU A 2 -2.31 -23.02 -0.85
C GLU A 2 -1.06 -22.31 -1.41
N GLN A 3 -0.65 -21.17 -0.86
CA GLN A 3 0.45 -20.37 -1.45
C GLN A 3 1.84 -20.64 -0.85
N LEU A 4 1.96 -21.25 0.33
CA LEU A 4 3.24 -21.32 1.06
C LEU A 4 3.71 -22.74 1.43
N GLY A 5 2.83 -23.75 1.45
CA GLY A 5 3.18 -25.15 1.74
C GLY A 5 3.84 -25.44 3.11
N LYS A 6 4.30 -24.41 3.85
CA LYS A 6 4.97 -24.45 5.15
C LYS A 6 4.19 -23.60 6.13
N GLU A 7 3.66 -24.24 7.17
CA GLU A 7 2.85 -23.58 8.21
C GLU A 7 3.66 -22.58 9.06
N VAL A 8 5.00 -22.66 8.98
CA VAL A 8 5.95 -21.84 9.74
C VAL A 8 5.82 -20.34 9.45
N TYR A 9 5.39 -19.94 8.25
CA TYR A 9 5.26 -18.51 7.87
C TYR A 9 3.88 -17.92 8.12
N LEU A 10 2.87 -18.73 8.47
CA LEU A 10 1.52 -18.25 8.74
C LEU A 10 1.45 -17.24 9.90
N PRO A 11 2.13 -17.45 11.05
CA PRO A 11 2.06 -16.50 12.17
C PRO A 11 2.57 -15.10 11.79
N PHE A 12 3.63 -15.04 10.98
CA PHE A 12 4.20 -13.77 10.51
C PHE A 12 3.22 -12.99 9.63
N ILE A 13 2.56 -13.66 8.68
CA ILE A 13 1.59 -13.03 7.78
C ILE A 13 0.38 -12.53 8.56
N TYR A 14 -0.14 -13.31 9.50
CA TYR A 14 -1.25 -12.88 10.35
C TYR A 14 -0.88 -11.67 11.22
N SER A 15 0.31 -11.67 11.82
CA SER A 15 0.79 -10.51 12.59
C SER A 15 0.90 -9.26 11.72
N LEU A 16 1.44 -9.38 10.50
CA LEU A 16 1.55 -8.27 9.57
C LEU A 16 0.17 -7.75 9.16
N PHE A 17 -0.77 -8.64 8.88
CA PHE A 17 -2.13 -8.29 8.50
C PHE A 17 -2.84 -7.49 9.60
N PHE A 18 -2.83 -8.01 10.85
CA PHE A 18 -3.48 -7.31 11.97
C PHE A 18 -2.80 -5.98 12.31
N PHE A 19 -1.46 -5.92 12.22
CA PHE A 19 -0.73 -4.66 12.40
C PHE A 19 -1.18 -3.59 11.39
N ILE A 20 -1.20 -3.95 10.10
CA ILE A 20 -1.62 -3.03 9.03
C ILE A 20 -3.10 -2.66 9.19
N LEU A 21 -3.96 -3.60 9.55
CA LEU A 21 -5.39 -3.36 9.74
C LEU A 21 -5.64 -2.37 10.88
N ILE A 22 -5.02 -2.57 12.05
CA ILE A 22 -5.16 -1.67 13.19
C ILE A 22 -4.59 -0.29 12.87
N ALA A 23 -3.44 -0.23 12.18
CA ALA A 23 -2.81 1.03 11.79
C ALA A 23 -3.66 1.83 10.77
N ASN A 24 -4.36 1.16 9.85
CA ASN A 24 -5.28 1.82 8.92
C ASN A 24 -6.61 2.22 9.59
N LEU A 25 -7.13 1.41 10.53
CA LEU A 25 -8.37 1.70 11.25
C LEU A 25 -8.20 2.87 12.23
N CYS A 26 -7.10 2.88 13.00
CA CYS A 26 -6.69 4.05 13.78
C CYS A 26 -6.46 5.28 12.86
N GLY A 27 -6.09 5.02 11.61
CA GLY A 27 -5.92 6.03 10.60
C GLY A 27 -7.20 6.68 10.09
N ALA A 28 -8.32 5.94 10.11
CA ALA A 28 -9.61 6.44 9.69
C ALA A 28 -10.25 7.42 10.70
N VAL A 29 -9.76 7.43 11.95
CA VAL A 29 -10.32 8.30 13.00
C VAL A 29 -10.03 9.77 12.69
N PRO A 30 -11.06 10.63 12.58
CA PRO A 30 -10.86 12.05 12.33
C PRO A 30 -10.07 12.70 13.48
N TYR A 31 -9.18 13.63 13.12
CA TYR A 31 -8.22 14.30 14.02
C TYR A 31 -7.06 13.45 14.56
N SER A 32 -6.92 12.19 14.15
CA SER A 32 -5.73 11.38 14.45
C SER A 32 -4.60 11.69 13.47
N PHE A 33 -3.38 11.90 13.98
CA PHE A 33 -2.18 11.93 13.14
C PHE A 33 -1.67 10.50 12.99
N THR A 34 -1.75 9.98 11.77
CA THR A 34 -1.61 8.55 11.53
C THR A 34 -0.18 8.25 11.12
N ILE A 35 0.50 7.34 11.83
CA ILE A 35 1.90 6.99 11.53
C ILE A 35 2.03 6.41 10.10
N THR A 36 0.99 5.75 9.60
CA THR A 36 0.91 5.15 8.25
C THR A 36 0.82 6.19 7.11
N THR A 37 0.38 7.42 7.37
CA THR A 37 0.46 8.50 6.37
C THR A 37 1.88 9.02 6.17
N SER A 38 2.84 8.67 7.03
CA SER A 38 4.23 8.94 6.75
C SER A 38 4.75 7.94 5.71
N ALA A 39 5.18 8.44 4.55
CA ALA A 39 5.77 7.62 3.49
C ALA A 39 6.95 6.78 4.00
N ILE A 40 7.69 7.32 4.98
CA ILE A 40 8.82 6.68 5.64
C ILE A 40 8.42 5.35 6.31
N VAL A 41 7.30 5.30 7.03
CA VAL A 41 6.89 4.08 7.73
C VAL A 41 6.29 3.06 6.76
N ALA A 42 5.46 3.49 5.81
CA ALA A 42 4.85 2.59 4.83
C ALA A 42 5.87 1.96 3.87
N ILE A 43 6.80 2.77 3.34
CA ILE A 43 7.87 2.29 2.47
C ILE A 43 8.93 1.52 3.29
N GLY A 44 9.24 1.98 4.51
CA GLY A 44 10.16 1.31 5.42
C GLY A 44 9.73 -0.12 5.76
N LEU A 45 8.46 -0.32 6.14
CA LEU A 45 7.90 -1.65 6.40
C LEU A 45 8.00 -2.55 5.16
N SER A 46 7.68 -2.02 3.98
CA SER A 46 7.76 -2.77 2.72
C SER A 46 9.19 -3.18 2.39
N PHE A 47 10.15 -2.29 2.61
CA PHE A 47 11.57 -2.57 2.40
C PHE A 47 12.09 -3.63 3.38
N THR A 48 11.70 -3.59 4.66
CA THR A 48 12.03 -4.62 5.65
C THR A 48 11.49 -5.99 5.26
N ILE A 49 10.25 -6.08 4.77
CA ILE A 49 9.68 -7.35 4.32
C ILE A 49 10.43 -7.86 3.09
N TRP A 50 10.74 -6.99 2.13
CA TRP A 50 11.48 -7.36 0.93
C TRP A 50 12.89 -7.86 1.24
N THR A 51 13.63 -7.20 2.15
CA THR A 51 14.95 -7.67 2.57
C THR A 51 14.85 -9.00 3.31
N ALA A 52 13.88 -9.19 4.20
CA ALA A 52 13.65 -10.46 4.89
C ALA A 52 13.36 -11.62 3.91
N VAL A 53 12.51 -11.39 2.91
CA VAL A 53 12.21 -12.38 1.85
C VAL A 53 13.44 -12.66 0.99
N THR A 54 14.23 -11.63 0.67
CA THR A 54 15.47 -11.80 -0.11
C THR A 54 16.50 -12.64 0.65
N ILE A 55 16.70 -12.37 1.94
CA ILE A 55 17.61 -13.14 2.80
C ILE A 55 17.13 -14.60 2.92
N LEU A 56 15.83 -14.82 3.11
CA LEU A 56 15.25 -16.16 3.19
C LEU A 56 15.40 -16.94 1.87
N GLY A 57 15.19 -16.26 0.73
CA GLY A 57 15.37 -16.81 -0.61
C GLY A 57 16.82 -17.22 -0.90
N LEU A 58 17.78 -16.36 -0.54
CA LEU A 58 19.21 -16.65 -0.66
C LEU A 58 19.64 -17.79 0.27
N SER A 59 19.12 -17.86 1.49
CA SER A 59 19.44 -18.93 2.45
C SER A 59 18.93 -20.29 1.98
N THR A 60 17.72 -20.33 1.41
CA THR A 60 17.06 -21.59 1.00
C THR A 60 17.57 -22.12 -0.34
N HIS A 61 17.78 -21.24 -1.32
CA HIS A 61 18.12 -21.64 -2.69
C HIS A 61 19.58 -21.36 -3.10
N LYS A 62 20.36 -20.62 -2.29
CA LYS A 62 21.77 -20.28 -2.53
C LYS A 62 22.01 -19.84 -3.98
N LEU A 63 22.77 -20.61 -4.76
CA LEU A 63 23.12 -20.31 -6.15
C LEU A 63 21.95 -20.51 -7.14
N HIS A 64 20.92 -21.28 -6.79
CA HIS A 64 19.72 -21.48 -7.62
C HIS A 64 18.79 -20.25 -7.61
N PHE A 65 19.00 -19.29 -6.69
CA PHE A 65 18.24 -18.03 -6.68
C PHE A 65 18.44 -17.23 -7.98
N PHE A 66 19.64 -17.31 -8.59
CA PHE A 66 19.92 -16.67 -9.87
C PHE A 66 19.19 -17.32 -11.05
N SER A 67 18.80 -18.59 -10.92
CA SER A 67 17.97 -19.26 -11.94
C SER A 67 16.55 -18.70 -12.00
N TYR A 68 16.08 -18.03 -10.95
CA TYR A 68 14.75 -17.40 -10.96
C TYR A 68 14.71 -16.15 -11.85
N PHE A 69 15.88 -15.53 -12.11
CA PHE A 69 16.00 -14.39 -13.03
C PHE A 69 16.08 -14.81 -14.51
N ILE A 70 16.21 -16.11 -14.80
CA ILE A 70 16.34 -16.64 -16.15
C ILE A 70 15.13 -17.54 -16.44
N PRO A 71 14.12 -17.08 -17.19
CA PRO A 71 13.06 -17.96 -17.63
C PRO A 71 13.62 -19.04 -18.58
N SER A 72 13.15 -20.27 -18.39
CA SER A 72 13.55 -21.42 -19.19
C SER A 72 12.99 -21.31 -20.60
N GLY A 73 13.88 -21.32 -21.60
CA GLY A 73 13.50 -21.34 -23.02
C GLY A 73 13.80 -20.07 -23.82
N THR A 74 14.42 -19.04 -23.24
CA THR A 74 14.78 -17.82 -24.01
C THR A 74 16.07 -17.96 -24.82
N PRO A 75 16.14 -17.39 -26.05
CA PRO A 75 17.35 -17.36 -26.88
C PRO A 75 18.52 -16.71 -26.13
N LEU A 76 19.71 -17.31 -26.21
CA LEU A 76 20.91 -16.90 -25.44
C LEU A 76 21.28 -15.41 -25.60
N ALA A 77 20.97 -14.81 -26.77
CA ALA A 77 21.23 -13.40 -27.05
C ALA A 77 20.33 -12.42 -26.26
N LEU A 78 19.12 -12.85 -25.87
CA LEU A 78 18.15 -11.98 -25.19
C LEU A 78 18.21 -12.09 -23.66
N VAL A 79 18.90 -13.12 -23.15
CA VAL A 79 19.04 -13.40 -21.71
C VAL A 79 19.58 -12.19 -20.91
N PRO A 80 20.61 -11.45 -21.36
CA PRO A 80 21.14 -10.33 -20.56
C PRO A 80 20.13 -9.20 -20.36
N LEU A 81 19.34 -8.90 -21.39
CA LEU A 81 18.30 -7.86 -21.32
C LEU A 81 17.14 -8.29 -20.41
N LEU A 82 16.77 -9.57 -20.46
CA LEU A 82 15.70 -10.14 -19.66
C LEU A 82 16.03 -10.17 -18.15
N VAL A 83 17.27 -10.53 -17.82
CA VAL A 83 17.76 -10.51 -16.43
C VAL A 83 17.72 -9.07 -15.89
N LEU A 84 18.11 -8.07 -16.69
CA LEU A 84 18.06 -6.68 -16.26
C LEU A 84 16.63 -6.24 -15.91
N ILE A 85 15.64 -6.55 -16.77
CA ILE A 85 14.25 -6.17 -16.49
C ILE A 85 13.66 -6.94 -15.30
N GLU A 86 14.05 -8.20 -15.10
CA GLU A 86 13.56 -9.00 -13.97
C GLU A 86 14.15 -8.48 -12.64
N VAL A 87 15.41 -8.07 -12.62
CA VAL A 87 16.01 -7.40 -11.44
C VAL A 87 15.29 -6.08 -11.13
N ILE A 88 15.00 -5.28 -12.15
CA ILE A 88 14.23 -4.04 -11.98
C ILE A 88 12.82 -4.35 -11.45
N SER A 89 12.14 -5.35 -12.01
CA SER A 89 10.80 -5.79 -11.58
C SER A 89 10.80 -6.31 -10.15
N TYR A 90 11.84 -7.03 -9.73
CA TYR A 90 12.01 -7.54 -8.37
C TYR A 90 12.17 -6.42 -7.35
N VAL A 91 12.97 -5.40 -7.65
CA VAL A 91 13.11 -4.21 -6.79
C VAL A 91 11.83 -3.37 -6.81
N ALA A 92 11.20 -3.20 -7.97
CA ALA A 92 9.94 -2.47 -8.11
C ALA A 92 8.81 -3.13 -7.29
N ARG A 93 8.83 -4.45 -7.11
CA ARG A 93 7.88 -5.17 -6.24
C ARG A 93 7.94 -4.68 -4.80
N ALA A 94 9.14 -4.46 -4.25
CA ALA A 94 9.35 -3.91 -2.91
C ALA A 94 8.76 -2.52 -2.76
N ALA A 95 8.96 -1.65 -3.74
CA ALA A 95 8.41 -0.30 -3.74
C ALA A 95 6.89 -0.30 -3.89
N SER A 96 6.36 -1.14 -4.79
CA SER A 96 4.94 -1.17 -5.14
C SER A 96 4.03 -1.57 -3.98
N LEU A 97 4.49 -2.45 -3.08
CA LEU A 97 3.69 -2.90 -1.93
C LEU A 97 3.52 -1.77 -0.90
N GLY A 98 4.61 -1.10 -0.53
CA GLY A 98 4.59 0.04 0.40
C GLY A 98 3.89 1.26 -0.20
N LEU A 99 4.15 1.58 -1.47
CA LEU A 99 3.51 2.68 -2.18
C LEU A 99 2.00 2.48 -2.26
N ARG A 100 1.52 1.25 -2.44
CA ARG A 100 0.08 0.94 -2.47
C ARG A 100 -0.61 1.29 -1.15
N LEU A 101 -0.02 0.90 -0.02
CA LEU A 101 -0.55 1.22 1.30
C LEU A 101 -0.53 2.74 1.56
N PHE A 102 0.60 3.38 1.24
CA PHE A 102 0.76 4.83 1.40
C PHE A 102 -0.21 5.63 0.52
N ALA A 103 -0.31 5.30 -0.77
CA ALA A 103 -1.17 6.00 -1.72
C ALA A 103 -2.63 5.90 -1.32
N ASN A 104 -3.08 4.73 -0.87
CA ASN A 104 -4.47 4.54 -0.44
C ASN A 104 -4.81 5.42 0.78
N MET A 105 -3.95 5.49 1.80
CA MET A 105 -4.22 6.36 2.96
C MET A 105 -4.06 7.85 2.63
N CYS A 106 -3.04 8.22 1.86
CA CYS A 106 -2.83 9.62 1.47
C CYS A 106 -3.98 10.14 0.59
N ALA A 107 -4.42 9.35 -0.39
CA ALA A 107 -5.55 9.69 -1.25
C ALA A 107 -6.86 9.81 -0.44
N GLY A 108 -7.10 8.89 0.49
CA GLY A 108 -8.27 8.96 1.39
C GLY A 108 -8.30 10.25 2.21
N HIS A 109 -7.23 10.57 2.94
CA HIS A 109 -7.16 11.80 3.73
C HIS A 109 -7.22 13.07 2.88
N THR A 110 -6.59 13.07 1.71
CA THR A 110 -6.59 14.23 0.80
C THR A 110 -7.98 14.46 0.20
N LEU A 111 -8.67 13.39 -0.22
CA LEU A 111 -10.04 13.44 -0.71
C LEU A 111 -10.98 14.05 0.35
N MET A 112 -10.89 13.58 1.59
CA MET A 112 -11.72 14.10 2.69
C MET A 112 -11.46 15.59 2.96
N LYS A 113 -10.20 16.04 2.92
CA LYS A 113 -9.86 17.46 3.06
C LYS A 113 -10.40 18.32 1.93
N ILE A 114 -10.29 17.84 0.69
CA ILE A 114 -10.80 18.56 -0.49
C ILE A 114 -12.32 18.70 -0.40
N LEU A 115 -13.04 17.61 -0.13
CA LEU A 115 -14.50 17.63 0.04
C LEU A 115 -14.94 18.57 1.18
N ALA A 116 -14.27 18.53 2.33
CA ALA A 116 -14.56 19.43 3.44
C ALA A 116 -14.37 20.91 3.06
N THR A 117 -13.32 21.23 2.31
CA THR A 117 -13.03 22.61 1.87
C THR A 117 -14.07 23.10 0.86
N PHE A 118 -14.47 22.26 -0.10
CA PHE A 118 -15.53 22.58 -1.04
C PHE A 118 -16.87 22.80 -0.32
N LEU A 119 -17.25 21.91 0.61
CA LEU A 119 -18.48 22.06 1.40
C LEU A 119 -18.49 23.37 2.20
N HIS A 120 -17.36 23.72 2.82
CA HIS A 120 -17.21 24.97 3.56
C HIS A 120 -17.40 26.21 2.66
N GLN A 121 -16.81 26.21 1.46
CA GLN A 121 -16.96 27.30 0.50
C GLN A 121 -18.41 27.43 0.01
N MET A 122 -19.10 26.32 -0.26
CA MET A 122 -20.49 26.34 -0.69
C MET A 122 -21.44 26.85 0.40
N PHE A 123 -21.16 26.55 1.67
CA PHE A 123 -21.93 27.05 2.81
C PHE A 123 -21.81 28.58 3.01
N SER A 124 -20.65 29.15 2.65
CA SER A 124 -20.35 30.57 2.80
C SER A 124 -20.89 31.45 1.66
N SER A 125 -21.28 30.86 0.52
CA SER A 125 -21.61 31.63 -0.69
C SER A 125 -22.98 32.32 -0.65
N SER A 126 -24.07 31.59 -0.41
CA SER A 126 -25.43 32.17 -0.35
C SER A 126 -26.42 31.24 0.36
N ILE A 127 -27.48 31.81 0.94
CA ILE A 127 -28.49 31.06 1.72
C ILE A 127 -29.19 29.97 0.88
N LEU A 128 -29.45 30.23 -0.40
CA LEU A 128 -30.12 29.30 -1.30
C LEU A 128 -29.21 28.12 -1.66
N VAL A 129 -27.92 28.39 -1.88
CA VAL A 129 -26.90 27.37 -2.13
C VAL A 129 -26.62 26.56 -0.86
N ALA A 130 -26.70 27.16 0.32
CA ALA A 130 -26.52 26.45 1.59
C ALA A 130 -27.58 25.36 1.82
N VAL A 131 -28.85 25.63 1.45
CA VAL A 131 -29.93 24.62 1.54
C VAL A 131 -29.68 23.45 0.58
N LEU A 132 -29.19 23.71 -0.64
CA LEU A 132 -28.83 22.64 -1.58
C LEU A 132 -27.61 21.84 -1.11
N THR A 133 -26.68 22.48 -0.40
CA THR A 133 -25.43 21.89 0.12
C THR A 133 -25.69 20.88 1.25
N LEU A 134 -26.87 20.87 1.87
CA LEU A 134 -27.24 19.84 2.86
C LEU A 134 -27.15 18.41 2.29
N ILE A 135 -27.50 18.22 1.02
CA ILE A 135 -27.43 16.89 0.36
C ILE A 135 -25.98 16.38 0.31
N PRO A 136 -25.01 17.06 -0.32
CA PRO A 136 -23.62 16.61 -0.34
C PRO A 136 -22.98 16.60 1.07
N PHE A 137 -23.45 17.43 2.00
CA PHE A 137 -23.00 17.39 3.39
C PHE A 137 -23.40 16.09 4.11
N THR A 138 -24.63 15.60 3.91
CA THR A 138 -25.06 14.32 4.48
C THR A 138 -24.26 13.14 3.93
N ILE A 139 -23.93 13.16 2.63
CA ILE A 139 -23.08 12.14 1.99
C ILE A 139 -21.67 12.18 2.60
N PHE A 140 -21.11 13.38 2.79
CA PHE A 140 -19.81 13.54 3.44
C PHE A 140 -19.81 13.02 4.89
N LEU A 141 -20.85 13.32 5.66
CA LEU A 141 -21.00 12.82 7.03
C LEU A 141 -21.13 11.28 7.07
N ALA A 142 -21.85 10.68 6.11
CA ALA A 142 -21.96 9.23 5.99
C ALA A 142 -20.62 8.57 5.66
N ILE A 143 -19.79 9.20 4.81
CA ILE A 143 -18.44 8.71 4.47
C ILE A 143 -17.48 8.88 5.67
N MET A 144 -17.61 9.96 6.44
CA MET A 144 -16.80 10.17 7.67
C MET A 144 -17.14 9.18 8.79
N GLY A 145 -18.39 8.69 8.83
CA GLY A 145 -18.90 7.82 9.88
C GLY A 145 -18.77 6.31 9.62
N LEU A 146 -18.22 5.91 8.47
CA LEU A 146 -17.97 4.52 8.06
C LEU A 146 -16.54 4.09 8.42
#